data_AF-A0A935JGS5-F1
#
_entry.id   AF-A0A935JGS5-F1
#
_cell.length_a   1.000
_cell.length_b   1.000
_cell.length_c   1.000
_cell.angle_alpha   90.00
_cell.angle_beta   90.00
_cell.angle_gamma   90.00
#
_symmetry.space_group_name_H-M   'P 1'
#
loop_
_entity.id
_entity.type
_entity.pdbx_description
1 polymer ?
#
loop_
_entity_poly.entity_id
_entity_poly.type
_entity_poly.pdbx_seq_one_letter_code
_entity_poly.pdbx_strand_id
1 'polypeptide(L)'
;MAIIYGTNANNTINGTSQNDEIYALGGNDTVYGYNGSDYVDGGIGDDSILGQAGNDTLSGNVGKDYLNGGYGNDTLYGGNDNDILNGSDGADYMNGGDHNDIYYVDNVGDVTEESYNDALGGVDTVYATVTHTIGYGIENLTLTGSASINGSGNSNGNSIIGNSGNNSLYGDAGNDSIKGGSGNDFLVGGDGNDNLTGGLGQDYQDGGLGADIFDFNSVSESPSGGLIDTIANFKWGEGDKIDLSTIDANLLLAGDQAFASTQMNYNGSTGIFTADVIGGADLQIKMVGVQSGFAPSLDVIA
;
A
#
# COMPACT_ATOMS: atom_id res chain seq x y z
N MET A 1 37.74 11.59 5.01
CA MET A 1 37.33 12.92 4.56
C MET A 1 38.19 13.37 3.41
N ALA A 2 37.89 12.77 2.27
CA ALA A 2 38.15 13.34 0.97
C ALA A 2 36.95 14.22 0.56
N ILE A 3 37.23 15.21 -0.28
CA ILE A 3 36.20 15.94 -1.03
C ILE A 3 36.44 15.59 -2.50
N ILE A 4 35.43 15.05 -3.17
CA ILE A 4 35.53 14.48 -4.51
C ILE A 4 34.54 15.20 -5.42
N TYR A 5 35.02 15.64 -6.59
CA TYR A 5 34.20 16.29 -7.60
C TYR A 5 34.22 15.48 -8.89
N GLY A 6 33.04 15.24 -9.44
CA GLY A 6 32.82 14.78 -10.80
C GLY A 6 32.96 15.92 -11.81
N THR A 7 32.21 15.79 -12.90
CA THR A 7 32.18 16.69 -14.05
C THR A 7 30.74 16.77 -14.55
N ASN A 8 30.45 17.58 -15.57
CA ASN A 8 29.12 17.60 -16.20
C ASN A 8 28.94 16.47 -17.24
N ALA A 9 29.64 15.36 -17.08
CA ALA A 9 29.56 14.20 -17.95
C ALA A 9 29.52 12.96 -17.08
N ASN A 10 28.90 11.90 -17.59
CA ASN A 10 28.76 10.63 -16.88
C ASN A 10 30.10 10.15 -16.29
N ASN A 11 30.10 9.89 -15.00
CA ASN A 11 31.26 9.54 -14.20
C ASN A 11 31.01 8.25 -13.43
N THR A 12 32.11 7.59 -13.08
CA THR A 12 32.11 6.56 -12.05
C THR A 12 32.99 7.07 -10.93
N ILE A 13 32.37 7.45 -9.82
CA ILE A 13 33.03 8.09 -8.69
C ILE A 13 33.12 7.09 -7.55
N ASN A 14 34.31 7.00 -6.98
CA ASN A 14 34.64 6.08 -5.90
C ASN A 14 35.10 6.89 -4.70
N GLY A 15 34.36 6.80 -3.60
CA GLY A 15 34.77 7.25 -2.29
C GLY A 15 35.92 6.41 -1.72
N THR A 16 36.16 6.58 -0.44
CA THR A 16 37.21 5.94 0.34
C THR A 16 36.57 5.16 1.50
N SER A 17 37.39 4.56 2.36
CA SER A 17 36.87 3.85 3.54
C SER A 17 36.64 4.78 4.75
N GLN A 18 36.53 6.09 4.53
CA GLN A 18 36.32 7.11 5.55
C GLN A 18 35.20 8.02 5.04
N ASN A 19 34.54 8.73 5.95
CA ASN A 19 33.56 9.77 5.62
C ASN A 19 34.05 10.68 4.50
N ASP A 20 33.33 10.78 3.40
CA ASP A 20 33.66 11.58 2.24
C ASP A 20 32.54 12.56 1.89
N GLU A 21 32.90 13.58 1.11
CA GLU A 21 31.97 14.57 0.58
C GLU A 21 32.10 14.52 -0.96
N ILE A 22 31.06 14.05 -1.63
CA ILE A 22 31.09 13.71 -3.06
C ILE A 22 30.04 14.55 -3.79
N TYR A 23 30.48 15.24 -4.86
CA TYR A 23 29.62 16.01 -5.75
C TYR A 23 29.79 15.50 -7.19
N ALA A 24 28.80 14.82 -7.75
CA ALA A 24 28.89 14.25 -9.10
C ALA A 24 28.68 15.31 -10.20
N LEU A 25 27.87 16.34 -9.88
CA LEU A 25 27.57 17.55 -10.66
C LEU A 25 26.55 17.32 -11.77
N GLY A 26 26.92 16.69 -12.87
CA GLY A 26 25.90 16.39 -13.87
C GLY A 26 26.30 15.39 -14.92
N GLY A 27 25.33 14.95 -15.70
CA GLY A 27 25.42 13.69 -16.42
C GLY A 27 24.87 12.56 -15.56
N ASN A 28 24.78 11.36 -16.13
CA ASN A 28 24.23 10.21 -15.43
C ASN A 28 25.39 9.45 -14.77
N ASP A 29 25.54 9.63 -13.47
CA ASP A 29 26.69 9.22 -12.70
C ASP A 29 26.46 7.90 -11.95
N THR A 30 27.55 7.23 -11.61
CA THR A 30 27.54 6.10 -10.67
C THR A 30 28.49 6.41 -9.53
N VAL A 31 27.97 6.51 -8.31
CA VAL A 31 28.71 6.92 -7.12
C VAL A 31 28.70 5.80 -6.07
N TYR A 32 29.88 5.48 -5.54
CA TYR A 32 30.07 4.54 -4.44
C TYR A 32 30.68 5.27 -3.24
N GLY A 33 29.99 5.34 -2.10
CA GLY A 33 30.49 5.90 -0.84
C GLY A 33 31.55 4.99 -0.19
N TYR A 34 31.26 3.69 -0.14
CA TYR A 34 32.02 2.64 0.56
C TYR A 34 31.80 2.64 2.07
N ASN A 35 32.83 2.87 2.88
CA ASN A 35 32.67 2.84 4.32
C ASN A 35 32.80 4.27 4.83
N GLY A 36 32.07 4.61 5.87
CA GLY A 36 32.10 5.95 6.44
C GLY A 36 30.69 6.51 6.50
N SER A 37 30.54 7.64 7.18
CA SER A 37 29.32 8.44 7.03
C SER A 37 29.58 9.46 5.94
N ASP A 38 29.10 9.18 4.75
CA ASP A 38 29.36 9.92 3.53
C ASP A 38 28.23 10.92 3.24
N TYR A 39 28.60 12.01 2.57
CA TYR A 39 27.67 12.93 1.95
C TYR A 39 27.83 12.84 0.44
N VAL A 40 26.75 12.54 -0.27
CA VAL A 40 26.74 12.42 -1.73
C VAL A 40 25.64 13.29 -2.34
N ASP A 41 26.04 14.11 -3.29
CA ASP A 41 25.19 14.95 -4.14
C ASP A 41 25.37 14.53 -5.60
N GLY A 42 24.33 13.92 -6.19
CA GLY A 42 24.29 13.47 -7.59
C GLY A 42 24.30 14.66 -8.55
N GLY A 43 23.30 15.51 -8.45
CA GLY A 43 23.24 16.77 -9.17
C GLY A 43 22.24 16.70 -10.32
N ILE A 44 22.67 16.93 -11.56
CA ILE A 44 21.76 16.88 -12.72
C ILE A 44 22.03 15.65 -13.56
N GLY A 45 21.05 14.76 -13.69
CA GLY A 45 21.11 13.56 -14.52
C GLY A 45 20.43 12.41 -13.81
N ASP A 46 20.33 11.27 -14.50
CA ASP A 46 19.80 10.05 -13.86
C ASP A 46 20.98 9.31 -13.19
N ASP A 47 21.10 9.44 -11.88
CA ASP A 47 22.24 8.99 -11.09
C ASP A 47 21.98 7.66 -10.37
N SER A 48 23.05 6.91 -10.12
CA SER A 48 23.04 5.72 -9.28
C SER A 48 23.99 5.89 -8.12
N ILE A 49 23.45 6.05 -6.92
CA ILE A 49 24.18 6.38 -5.70
C ILE A 49 24.06 5.22 -4.70
N LEU A 50 25.21 4.71 -4.25
CA LEU A 50 25.31 3.63 -3.27
C LEU A 50 26.15 4.13 -2.07
N GLY A 51 25.52 4.36 -0.91
CA GLY A 51 26.22 4.75 0.33
C GLY A 51 27.12 3.63 0.84
N GLN A 52 26.55 2.44 0.91
CA GLN A 52 27.15 1.17 1.31
C GLN A 52 27.26 0.95 2.82
N ALA A 53 28.20 1.52 3.56
CA ALA A 53 28.35 1.20 4.98
C ALA A 53 28.68 2.42 5.83
N GLY A 54 27.82 2.67 6.80
CA GLY A 54 27.86 3.82 7.70
C GLY A 54 26.56 4.59 7.60
N ASN A 55 26.47 5.73 8.26
CA ASN A 55 25.26 6.54 8.23
C ASN A 55 25.45 7.62 7.18
N ASP A 56 24.87 7.44 6.01
CA ASP A 56 25.10 8.24 4.82
C ASP A 56 23.97 9.26 4.60
N THR A 57 24.30 10.33 3.88
CA THR A 57 23.33 11.30 3.37
C THR A 57 23.47 11.38 1.86
N LEU A 58 22.44 10.93 1.16
CA LEU A 58 22.42 10.78 -0.30
C LEU A 58 21.35 11.70 -0.89
N SER A 59 21.71 12.45 -1.94
CA SER A 59 20.81 13.36 -2.65
C SER A 59 20.93 13.13 -4.16
N GLY A 60 19.82 12.79 -4.82
CA GLY A 60 19.74 12.65 -6.29
C GLY A 60 19.72 14.01 -6.99
N ASN A 61 18.77 14.85 -6.57
CA ASN A 61 18.46 16.21 -7.05
C ASN A 61 17.60 16.28 -8.32
N VAL A 62 18.16 16.29 -9.52
CA VAL A 62 17.37 16.48 -10.75
C VAL A 62 17.63 15.32 -11.68
N GLY A 63 16.61 14.54 -11.95
CA GLY A 63 16.69 13.38 -12.82
C GLY A 63 16.11 12.16 -12.13
N LYS A 64 16.09 11.02 -12.82
CA LYS A 64 15.52 9.79 -12.27
C LYS A 64 16.59 8.98 -11.58
N ASP A 65 16.67 9.13 -10.28
CA ASP A 65 17.79 8.64 -9.49
C ASP A 65 17.49 7.30 -8.81
N TYR A 66 18.55 6.52 -8.61
CA TYR A 66 18.53 5.32 -7.78
C TYR A 66 19.46 5.51 -6.58
N LEU A 67 18.87 5.54 -5.39
CA LEU A 67 19.58 5.73 -4.12
C LEU A 67 19.49 4.44 -3.28
N ASN A 68 20.64 3.93 -2.85
CA ASN A 68 20.74 2.84 -1.88
C ASN A 68 21.58 3.29 -0.69
N GLY A 69 20.98 3.29 0.52
CA GLY A 69 21.67 3.62 1.76
C GLY A 69 22.74 2.58 2.09
N GLY A 70 22.31 1.34 2.31
CA GLY A 70 23.20 0.21 2.51
C GLY A 70 23.11 -0.30 3.94
N TYR A 71 24.21 -0.27 4.68
CA TYR A 71 24.26 -0.60 6.10
C TYR A 71 24.38 0.66 6.92
N GLY A 72 23.49 0.88 7.88
CA GLY A 72 23.56 2.02 8.79
C GLY A 72 22.23 2.75 8.80
N ASN A 73 22.17 3.89 9.48
CA ASN A 73 20.95 4.70 9.47
C ASN A 73 21.18 5.86 8.51
N ASP A 74 20.57 5.77 7.34
CA ASP A 74 20.82 6.63 6.21
C ASP A 74 19.72 7.69 6.04
N THR A 75 20.04 8.72 5.27
CA THR A 75 19.12 9.78 4.87
C THR A 75 19.17 9.92 3.35
N LEU A 76 18.06 9.62 2.68
CA LEU A 76 17.95 9.61 1.23
C LEU A 76 16.96 10.69 0.78
N TYR A 77 17.40 11.52 -0.16
CA TYR A 77 16.59 12.53 -0.84
C TYR A 77 16.61 12.26 -2.34
N GLY A 78 15.46 11.94 -2.94
CA GLY A 78 15.34 11.75 -4.40
C GLY A 78 15.53 13.07 -5.12
N GLY A 79 14.60 14.01 -4.93
CA GLY A 79 14.66 15.35 -5.51
C GLY A 79 13.50 15.60 -6.46
N ASN A 80 13.80 15.89 -7.72
CA ASN A 80 12.81 16.11 -8.76
C ASN A 80 12.86 14.94 -9.73
N ASP A 81 11.70 14.63 -10.30
CA ASP A 81 11.48 13.50 -11.21
C ASP A 81 11.33 12.21 -10.41
N ASN A 82 11.15 11.09 -11.13
CA ASN A 82 10.75 9.83 -10.49
C ASN A 82 11.96 9.04 -10.00
N ASP A 83 12.07 8.89 -8.69
CA ASP A 83 13.21 8.29 -8.01
C ASP A 83 12.90 6.93 -7.39
N ILE A 84 13.96 6.18 -7.12
CA ILE A 84 13.91 4.91 -6.38
C ILE A 84 14.83 5.01 -5.16
N LEU A 85 14.23 4.92 -3.98
CA LEU A 85 14.90 4.99 -2.70
C LEU A 85 14.85 3.62 -2.00
N ASN A 86 16.02 3.10 -1.63
CA ASN A 86 16.14 1.86 -0.87
C ASN A 86 17.06 2.06 0.33
N GLY A 87 16.49 2.18 1.54
CA GLY A 87 17.25 2.29 2.80
C GLY A 87 18.19 1.11 3.02
N SER A 88 17.70 -0.11 2.75
CA SER A 88 18.38 -1.37 3.08
C SER A 88 18.55 -1.53 4.60
N ASP A 89 19.66 -2.08 5.08
CA ASP A 89 19.83 -2.41 6.50
C ASP A 89 19.98 -1.14 7.35
N GLY A 90 18.91 -0.67 7.97
CA GLY A 90 18.99 0.58 8.71
C GLY A 90 17.74 0.95 9.45
N ALA A 91 17.77 2.06 10.17
CA ALA A 91 16.54 2.79 10.44
C ALA A 91 16.66 4.09 9.67
N ASP A 92 16.09 4.11 8.48
CA ASP A 92 16.41 5.11 7.45
C ASP A 92 15.34 6.19 7.36
N TYR A 93 15.76 7.36 6.87
CA TYR A 93 14.86 8.42 6.47
C TYR A 93 14.88 8.53 4.95
N MET A 94 13.71 8.42 4.31
CA MET A 94 13.58 8.49 2.86
C MET A 94 12.53 9.54 2.47
N ASN A 95 12.93 10.45 1.59
CA ASN A 95 12.10 11.50 1.01
C ASN A 95 12.30 11.50 -0.50
N GLY A 96 11.28 11.12 -1.25
CA GLY A 96 11.28 11.00 -2.71
C GLY A 96 11.33 12.38 -3.35
N GLY A 97 10.36 13.24 -3.06
CA GLY A 97 10.39 14.63 -3.49
C GLY A 97 9.23 14.94 -4.42
N ASP A 98 9.51 15.50 -5.60
CA ASP A 98 8.52 15.87 -6.59
C ASP A 98 8.34 14.75 -7.64
N HIS A 99 7.10 14.47 -8.06
CA HIS A 99 6.69 13.39 -8.98
C HIS A 99 6.53 12.03 -8.29
N ASN A 100 6.59 10.93 -9.05
CA ASN A 100 6.21 9.62 -8.53
C ASN A 100 7.44 8.79 -8.19
N ASP A 101 7.58 8.49 -6.91
CA ASP A 101 8.71 7.82 -6.31
C ASP A 101 8.36 6.41 -5.80
N ILE A 102 9.41 5.61 -5.66
CA ILE A 102 9.34 4.26 -5.11
C ILE A 102 10.26 4.15 -3.91
N TYR A 103 9.70 3.68 -2.80
CA TYR A 103 10.40 3.43 -1.55
C TYR A 103 10.43 1.94 -1.25
N TYR A 104 11.59 1.42 -0.85
CA TYR A 104 11.73 0.07 -0.30
C TYR A 104 12.00 0.15 1.20
N VAL A 105 11.11 -0.45 1.97
CA VAL A 105 11.14 -0.46 3.45
C VAL A 105 11.32 -1.90 3.93
N ASP A 106 12.39 -2.15 4.68
CA ASP A 106 12.70 -3.47 5.23
C ASP A 106 12.99 -3.47 6.74
N ASN A 107 12.99 -2.29 7.36
CA ASN A 107 13.13 -2.12 8.79
C ASN A 107 11.96 -1.34 9.39
N VAL A 108 11.49 -1.78 10.55
CA VAL A 108 10.40 -1.12 11.28
C VAL A 108 10.77 0.29 11.79
N GLY A 109 12.06 0.64 11.75
CA GLY A 109 12.57 1.97 12.07
C GLY A 109 12.58 2.93 10.89
N ASP A 110 12.30 2.47 9.67
CA ASP A 110 12.31 3.30 8.48
C ASP A 110 11.15 4.31 8.49
N VAL A 111 11.43 5.49 7.97
CA VAL A 111 10.48 6.58 7.83
C VAL A 111 10.46 7.01 6.37
N THR A 112 9.27 6.95 5.77
CA THR A 112 8.99 7.46 4.43
C THR A 112 8.12 8.70 4.57
N GLU A 113 8.58 9.87 4.13
CA GLU A 113 7.84 11.13 4.24
C GLU A 113 8.20 12.09 3.11
N GLU A 114 7.20 12.78 2.56
CA GLU A 114 7.40 13.88 1.63
C GLU A 114 7.16 15.24 2.29
N SER A 115 7.97 16.21 1.89
CA SER A 115 7.87 17.56 2.44
C SER A 115 6.64 18.28 1.88
N TYR A 116 5.98 19.09 2.72
CA TYR A 116 4.73 19.83 2.43
C TYR A 116 4.76 20.78 1.20
N ASN A 117 5.86 20.87 0.47
CA ASN A 117 6.06 21.79 -0.65
C ASN A 117 6.41 21.10 -1.97
N ASP A 118 6.11 19.80 -2.12
CA ASP A 118 6.11 19.20 -3.45
C ASP A 118 5.20 20.04 -4.36
N ALA A 119 5.83 20.75 -5.28
CA ALA A 119 5.17 21.74 -6.11
C ALA A 119 4.45 21.08 -7.29
N LEU A 120 4.82 19.84 -7.61
CA LEU A 120 4.37 19.10 -8.78
C LEU A 120 3.46 17.92 -8.40
N GLY A 121 3.51 17.47 -7.15
CA GLY A 121 2.75 16.34 -6.64
C GLY A 121 3.36 15.01 -7.10
N GLY A 122 2.83 13.94 -6.55
CA GLY A 122 3.24 12.58 -6.88
C GLY A 122 2.09 11.59 -6.75
N VAL A 123 2.38 10.35 -7.13
CA VAL A 123 1.61 9.18 -6.72
C VAL A 123 2.64 8.14 -6.30
N ASP A 124 2.89 8.13 -5.00
CA ASP A 124 4.10 7.54 -4.44
C ASP A 124 3.82 6.15 -3.91
N THR A 125 4.80 5.26 -4.02
CA THR A 125 4.61 3.83 -3.69
C THR A 125 5.67 3.33 -2.74
N VAL A 126 5.21 2.80 -1.60
CA VAL A 126 6.04 2.07 -0.65
C VAL A 126 5.86 0.56 -0.84
N TYR A 127 6.96 -0.15 -1.06
CA TYR A 127 7.02 -1.60 -0.95
C TYR A 127 7.65 -1.97 0.40
N ALA A 128 6.87 -2.57 1.28
CA ALA A 128 7.31 -2.93 2.62
C ALA A 128 7.44 -4.45 2.80
N THR A 129 8.50 -4.91 3.46
CA THR A 129 8.65 -6.30 3.93
C THR A 129 8.42 -6.44 5.45
N VAL A 130 8.13 -5.31 6.11
CA VAL A 130 7.82 -5.19 7.54
C VAL A 130 6.48 -4.47 7.73
N THR A 131 5.98 -4.46 8.96
CA THR A 131 4.84 -3.60 9.31
C THR A 131 5.23 -2.14 9.11
N HIS A 132 4.42 -1.40 8.35
CA HIS A 132 4.72 -0.01 8.00
C HIS A 132 3.48 0.88 8.01
N THR A 133 3.69 2.15 8.35
CA THR A 133 2.71 3.24 8.20
C THR A 133 3.31 4.25 7.24
N ILE A 134 2.62 4.51 6.12
CA ILE A 134 3.12 5.50 5.16
C ILE A 134 3.02 6.90 5.75
N GLY A 135 4.04 7.73 5.50
CA GLY A 135 4.04 9.10 5.97
C GLY A 135 3.17 10.01 5.10
N TYR A 136 3.20 11.30 5.43
CA TYR A 136 2.50 12.32 4.66
C TYR A 136 3.04 12.40 3.22
N GLY A 137 2.14 12.70 2.28
CA GLY A 137 2.46 12.83 0.84
C GLY A 137 2.46 11.52 0.07
N ILE A 138 2.38 10.37 0.75
CA ILE A 138 2.44 9.06 0.10
C ILE A 138 1.04 8.47 -0.06
N GLU A 139 0.72 7.95 -1.26
CA GLU A 139 -0.58 7.39 -1.59
C GLU A 139 -0.65 5.86 -1.49
N ASN A 140 0.42 5.15 -1.87
CA ASN A 140 0.33 3.70 -2.06
C ASN A 140 1.24 2.93 -1.10
N LEU A 141 0.67 1.90 -0.48
CA LEU A 141 1.40 0.91 0.32
C LEU A 141 1.16 -0.49 -0.25
N THR A 142 2.22 -1.21 -0.54
CA THR A 142 2.17 -2.64 -0.88
C THR A 142 3.03 -3.43 0.10
N LEU A 143 2.39 -4.28 0.89
CA LEU A 143 3.06 -5.27 1.71
C LEU A 143 3.51 -6.43 0.81
N THR A 144 4.76 -6.83 0.95
CA THR A 144 5.36 -7.91 0.15
C THR A 144 5.70 -9.12 1.01
N GLY A 145 6.02 -10.25 0.37
CA GLY A 145 6.30 -11.50 1.07
C GLY A 145 5.05 -12.23 1.57
N SER A 146 5.20 -12.98 2.66
CA SER A 146 4.14 -13.83 3.23
C SER A 146 4.07 -13.80 4.75
N ALA A 147 4.81 -12.89 5.38
CA ALA A 147 4.73 -12.67 6.81
C ALA A 147 3.41 -11.96 7.16
N SER A 148 2.87 -12.25 8.35
CA SER A 148 1.77 -11.48 8.93
C SER A 148 2.29 -10.13 9.43
N ILE A 149 2.38 -9.19 8.51
CA ILE A 149 2.75 -7.78 8.73
C ILE A 149 1.52 -6.89 8.53
N ASN A 150 1.59 -5.65 8.98
CA ASN A 150 0.45 -4.73 8.95
C ASN A 150 0.78 -3.50 8.11
N GLY A 151 -0.27 -2.83 7.64
CA GLY A 151 -0.17 -1.61 6.85
C GLY A 151 -1.09 -0.54 7.40
N SER A 152 -0.65 0.71 7.38
CA SER A 152 -1.52 1.85 7.66
C SER A 152 -1.27 2.97 6.66
N GLY A 153 -2.37 3.61 6.26
CA GLY A 153 -2.42 4.80 5.45
C GLY A 153 -2.07 6.05 6.25
N ASN A 154 -2.59 7.17 5.78
CA ASN A 154 -2.47 8.49 6.38
C ASN A 154 -3.83 9.21 6.27
N SER A 155 -3.85 10.56 6.25
CA SER A 155 -5.11 11.32 6.18
C SER A 155 -5.60 11.61 4.75
N ASN A 156 -4.91 11.08 3.73
CA ASN A 156 -5.24 11.24 2.32
C ASN A 156 -5.88 9.94 1.81
N GLY A 157 -6.48 9.97 0.62
CA GLY A 157 -6.96 8.71 0.02
C GLY A 157 -5.79 7.81 -0.39
N ASN A 158 -5.70 6.64 0.23
CA ASN A 158 -4.60 5.70 0.06
C ASN A 158 -5.02 4.43 -0.70
N SER A 159 -4.07 3.80 -1.38
CA SER A 159 -4.20 2.46 -1.95
C SER A 159 -3.30 1.50 -1.18
N ILE A 160 -3.91 0.64 -0.36
CA ILE A 160 -3.21 -0.29 0.52
C ILE A 160 -3.45 -1.72 0.04
N ILE A 161 -2.36 -2.44 -0.25
CA ILE A 161 -2.38 -3.83 -0.69
C ILE A 161 -1.61 -4.67 0.33
N GLY A 162 -2.30 -5.60 0.97
CA GLY A 162 -1.73 -6.64 1.83
C GLY A 162 -1.01 -7.73 1.04
N ASN A 163 -0.53 -8.73 1.77
CA ASN A 163 0.23 -9.84 1.23
C ASN A 163 -0.54 -11.18 1.39
N SER A 164 0.18 -12.29 1.53
CA SER A 164 -0.42 -13.62 1.69
C SER A 164 -0.52 -14.11 3.14
N GLY A 165 -0.07 -13.29 4.09
CA GLY A 165 -0.20 -13.54 5.52
C GLY A 165 -1.37 -12.73 6.09
N ASN A 166 -1.82 -13.08 7.28
CA ASN A 166 -2.88 -12.33 7.96
C ASN A 166 -2.42 -10.89 8.26
N ASN A 167 -3.00 -9.90 7.59
CA ASN A 167 -2.66 -8.49 7.73
C ASN A 167 -3.73 -7.75 8.54
N SER A 168 -3.30 -6.74 9.30
CA SER A 168 -4.19 -5.66 9.75
C SER A 168 -3.90 -4.42 8.92
N LEU A 169 -4.90 -3.93 8.18
CA LEU A 169 -4.80 -2.82 7.24
C LEU A 169 -5.75 -1.70 7.67
N TYR A 170 -5.23 -0.48 7.75
CA TYR A 170 -5.96 0.70 8.20
C TYR A 170 -5.83 1.81 7.16
N GLY A 171 -6.94 2.32 6.62
CA GLY A 171 -6.96 3.49 5.72
C GLY A 171 -6.76 4.81 6.45
N ASP A 172 -7.28 4.89 7.68
CA ASP A 172 -7.32 6.06 8.56
C ASP A 172 -8.35 7.11 8.12
N ALA A 173 -7.97 8.13 7.34
CA ALA A 173 -8.94 9.12 6.84
C ALA A 173 -8.65 9.41 5.38
N GLY A 174 -9.67 9.72 4.60
CA GLY A 174 -9.54 9.79 3.15
C GLY A 174 -10.49 8.82 2.49
N ASN A 175 -10.50 8.76 1.17
CA ASN A 175 -11.27 7.73 0.47
C ASN A 175 -10.27 6.67 0.03
N ASP A 176 -10.25 5.55 0.75
CA ASP A 176 -9.20 4.55 0.65
C ASP A 176 -9.62 3.37 -0.23
N SER A 177 -8.62 2.64 -0.72
CA SER A 177 -8.76 1.37 -1.43
C SER A 177 -7.88 0.34 -0.75
N ILE A 178 -8.48 -0.61 -0.05
CA ILE A 178 -7.79 -1.57 0.82
C ILE A 178 -8.04 -2.99 0.33
N LYS A 179 -6.96 -3.72 0.06
CA LYS A 179 -7.01 -5.13 -0.39
C LYS A 179 -6.22 -6.01 0.56
N GLY A 180 -6.88 -6.97 1.22
CA GLY A 180 -6.24 -7.90 2.18
C GLY A 180 -5.28 -8.86 1.49
N GLY A 181 -5.78 -9.56 0.47
CA GLY A 181 -4.99 -10.49 -0.33
C GLY A 181 -5.35 -11.94 -0.02
N SER A 182 -4.43 -12.69 0.58
CA SER A 182 -4.75 -14.02 1.10
C SER A 182 -4.41 -14.06 2.59
N GLY A 183 -5.09 -14.92 3.34
CA GLY A 183 -4.94 -14.94 4.79
C GLY A 183 -6.23 -14.49 5.43
N ASN A 184 -6.26 -14.45 6.76
CA ASN A 184 -7.41 -13.91 7.49
C ASN A 184 -7.08 -12.48 7.87
N ASP A 185 -7.62 -11.53 7.12
CA ASP A 185 -7.24 -10.14 7.19
C ASP A 185 -8.24 -9.31 8.01
N PHE A 186 -7.75 -8.22 8.60
CA PHE A 186 -8.52 -7.24 9.33
C PHE A 186 -8.38 -5.88 8.62
N LEU A 187 -9.43 -5.45 7.94
CA LEU A 187 -9.45 -4.23 7.14
C LEU A 187 -10.32 -3.19 7.83
N VAL A 188 -9.77 -2.00 8.02
CA VAL A 188 -10.50 -0.82 8.51
C VAL A 188 -10.31 0.31 7.51
N GLY A 189 -11.41 0.78 6.91
CA GLY A 189 -11.42 1.97 6.05
C GLY A 189 -11.08 3.21 6.88
N GLY A 190 -12.05 3.70 7.62
CA GLY A 190 -11.86 4.79 8.58
C GLY A 190 -12.82 5.92 8.30
N ASP A 191 -12.35 7.16 8.21
CA ASP A 191 -13.19 8.29 7.82
C ASP A 191 -13.14 8.50 6.30
N GLY A 192 -14.25 8.30 5.59
CA GLY A 192 -14.38 8.61 4.17
C GLY A 192 -15.18 7.56 3.43
N ASN A 193 -15.11 7.54 2.10
CA ASN A 193 -15.82 6.55 1.30
C ASN A 193 -14.81 5.53 0.79
N ASP A 194 -14.74 4.40 1.48
CA ASP A 194 -13.67 3.44 1.28
C ASP A 194 -14.09 2.25 0.41
N ASN A 195 -13.14 1.62 -0.27
CA ASN A 195 -13.34 0.36 -1.00
C ASN A 195 -12.51 -0.73 -0.35
N LEU A 196 -13.16 -1.75 0.19
CA LEU A 196 -12.51 -2.85 0.90
C LEU A 196 -12.72 -4.16 0.12
N THR A 197 -11.63 -4.89 -0.12
CA THR A 197 -11.64 -6.25 -0.65
C THR A 197 -10.83 -7.14 0.29
N GLY A 198 -11.48 -8.06 1.00
CA GLY A 198 -10.79 -9.03 1.88
C GLY A 198 -9.85 -9.94 1.08
N GLY A 199 -10.41 -10.65 0.12
CA GLY A 199 -9.69 -11.60 -0.72
C GLY A 199 -9.91 -13.04 -0.25
N LEU A 200 -8.88 -13.88 -0.29
CA LEU A 200 -9.02 -15.29 0.09
C LEU A 200 -8.78 -15.47 1.58
N GLY A 201 -9.80 -15.91 2.31
CA GLY A 201 -9.64 -16.33 3.70
C GLY A 201 -10.93 -16.14 4.49
N GLN A 202 -10.79 -15.90 5.78
CA GLN A 202 -11.89 -15.38 6.59
C GLN A 202 -11.50 -13.99 7.05
N ASP A 203 -12.08 -12.99 6.40
CA ASP A 203 -11.71 -11.60 6.61
C ASP A 203 -12.73 -10.87 7.49
N TYR A 204 -12.25 -9.79 8.11
CA TYR A 204 -13.04 -8.86 8.90
C TYR A 204 -12.90 -7.47 8.31
N GLN A 205 -13.99 -6.92 7.81
CA GLN A 205 -14.01 -5.64 7.11
C GLN A 205 -14.89 -4.64 7.87
N ASP A 206 -14.33 -3.48 8.20
CA ASP A 206 -14.99 -2.35 8.88
C ASP A 206 -14.78 -1.10 8.02
N GLY A 207 -15.82 -0.60 7.36
CA GLY A 207 -15.71 0.57 6.50
C GLY A 207 -15.46 1.88 7.27
N GLY A 208 -15.85 1.95 8.55
CA GLY A 208 -15.80 3.17 9.34
C GLY A 208 -16.99 4.14 9.13
N LEU A 209 -16.69 5.42 8.91
CA LEU A 209 -17.65 6.50 8.68
C LEU A 209 -17.67 6.85 7.19
N GLY A 210 -18.85 6.91 6.59
CA GLY A 210 -19.02 7.33 5.20
C GLY A 210 -19.71 6.27 4.36
N ALA A 211 -19.65 6.40 3.05
CA ALA A 211 -20.36 5.50 2.13
C ALA A 211 -19.38 4.48 1.55
N ASP A 212 -19.28 3.33 2.21
CA ASP A 212 -18.24 2.34 1.91
C ASP A 212 -18.69 1.27 0.93
N ILE A 213 -17.74 0.68 0.21
CA ILE A 213 -17.97 -0.44 -0.71
C ILE A 213 -17.17 -1.64 -0.22
N PHE A 214 -17.88 -2.73 0.02
CA PHE A 214 -17.29 -4.04 0.32
C PHE A 214 -17.37 -4.89 -0.95
N ASP A 215 -16.24 -5.02 -1.64
CA ASP A 215 -16.13 -5.64 -2.95
C ASP A 215 -15.73 -7.11 -2.83
N PHE A 216 -16.46 -7.98 -3.54
CA PHE A 216 -16.18 -9.40 -3.69
C PHE A 216 -16.05 -9.74 -5.17
N ASN A 217 -14.91 -10.29 -5.56
CA ASN A 217 -14.56 -10.57 -6.95
C ASN A 217 -14.67 -12.06 -7.31
N SER A 218 -14.89 -12.93 -6.33
CA SER A 218 -15.11 -14.35 -6.54
C SER A 218 -15.96 -14.98 -5.45
N VAL A 219 -16.78 -15.98 -5.81
CA VAL A 219 -17.48 -16.83 -4.82
C VAL A 219 -16.52 -17.54 -3.85
N SER A 220 -15.23 -17.65 -4.21
CA SER A 220 -14.20 -18.28 -3.37
C SER A 220 -13.67 -17.39 -2.25
N GLU A 221 -13.97 -16.09 -2.27
CA GLU A 221 -13.55 -15.15 -1.21
C GLU A 221 -14.40 -15.33 0.04
N SER A 222 -15.70 -15.62 -0.09
CA SER A 222 -16.58 -15.90 1.06
C SER A 222 -17.57 -17.05 0.78
N PRO A 223 -17.06 -18.28 0.59
CA PRO A 223 -17.86 -19.42 0.14
C PRO A 223 -18.91 -19.85 1.17
N SER A 224 -20.09 -20.18 0.68
CA SER A 224 -21.18 -20.75 1.48
C SER A 224 -20.75 -22.02 2.23
N GLY A 225 -20.98 -22.04 3.55
CA GLY A 225 -20.58 -23.15 4.42
C GLY A 225 -19.07 -23.30 4.65
N GLY A 226 -18.25 -22.35 4.18
CA GLY A 226 -16.80 -22.34 4.32
C GLY A 226 -16.29 -21.27 5.29
N LEU A 227 -15.13 -20.70 4.96
CA LEU A 227 -14.59 -19.51 5.59
C LEU A 227 -15.41 -18.32 5.06
N ILE A 228 -16.29 -17.80 5.91
CA ILE A 228 -17.14 -16.65 5.54
C ILE A 228 -16.57 -15.38 6.13
N ASP A 229 -16.59 -14.32 5.33
CA ASP A 229 -16.18 -12.99 5.73
C ASP A 229 -17.20 -12.34 6.67
N THR A 230 -16.70 -11.38 7.43
CA THR A 230 -17.51 -10.55 8.32
C THR A 230 -17.40 -9.09 7.92
N ILE A 231 -18.54 -8.46 7.64
CA ILE A 231 -18.67 -7.01 7.62
C ILE A 231 -19.15 -6.55 8.99
N ALA A 232 -18.33 -5.74 9.65
CA ALA A 232 -18.44 -5.37 11.05
C ALA A 232 -19.49 -4.29 11.32
N ASN A 233 -19.57 -3.32 10.42
CA ASN A 233 -20.12 -2.01 10.72
C ASN A 233 -21.07 -1.48 9.62
N PHE A 234 -21.66 -2.35 8.79
CA PHE A 234 -22.48 -1.94 7.65
C PHE A 234 -23.64 -0.98 8.03
N LYS A 235 -23.67 0.22 7.45
CA LYS A 235 -24.61 1.33 7.73
C LYS A 235 -25.29 1.88 6.47
N TRP A 236 -26.55 1.50 6.28
CA TRP A 236 -27.40 2.04 5.19
C TRP A 236 -27.61 3.54 5.24
N GLY A 237 -27.60 4.12 6.44
CA GLY A 237 -27.80 5.55 6.61
C GLY A 237 -26.65 6.39 6.07
N GLU A 238 -25.46 5.79 5.95
CA GLU A 238 -24.25 6.45 5.47
C GLU A 238 -23.98 6.16 3.99
N GLY A 239 -24.46 5.02 3.47
CA GLY A 239 -24.52 4.73 2.04
C GLY A 239 -23.79 3.47 1.61
N ASP A 240 -23.40 2.63 2.57
CA ASP A 240 -22.63 1.42 2.36
C ASP A 240 -23.26 0.45 1.36
N LYS A 241 -22.41 -0.23 0.60
CA LYS A 241 -22.80 -1.19 -0.42
C LYS A 241 -21.93 -2.44 -0.40
N ILE A 242 -22.53 -3.54 -0.80
CA ILE A 242 -21.80 -4.76 -1.16
C ILE A 242 -21.73 -4.80 -2.68
N ASP A 243 -20.53 -4.85 -3.24
CA ASP A 243 -20.34 -5.00 -4.69
C ASP A 243 -20.06 -6.46 -5.04
N LEU A 244 -20.93 -7.03 -5.86
CA LEU A 244 -20.82 -8.38 -6.40
C LEU A 244 -20.80 -8.36 -7.94
N SER A 245 -20.71 -7.19 -8.56
CA SER A 245 -20.95 -6.96 -10.00
C SER A 245 -19.89 -7.60 -10.90
N THR A 246 -18.74 -7.94 -10.35
CA THR A 246 -17.63 -8.60 -11.04
C THR A 246 -17.71 -10.13 -10.98
N ILE A 247 -18.60 -10.70 -10.16
CA ILE A 247 -18.70 -12.15 -9.97
C ILE A 247 -19.46 -12.79 -11.13
N ASP A 248 -18.78 -13.66 -11.89
CA ASP A 248 -19.47 -14.69 -12.68
C ASP A 248 -19.92 -15.81 -11.75
N ALA A 249 -21.20 -15.79 -11.43
CA ALA A 249 -21.71 -16.53 -10.30
C ALA A 249 -22.00 -18.01 -10.68
N ASN A 250 -22.17 -18.36 -11.96
CA ASN A 250 -22.32 -19.76 -12.41
C ASN A 250 -21.09 -20.28 -13.15
N LEU A 251 -20.11 -20.79 -12.38
CA LEU A 251 -18.87 -21.37 -12.91
C LEU A 251 -19.05 -22.61 -13.80
N LEU A 252 -20.27 -23.16 -13.92
CA LEU A 252 -20.60 -24.33 -14.74
C LEU A 252 -21.19 -23.98 -16.12
N LEU A 253 -21.55 -22.72 -16.34
CA LEU A 253 -22.08 -22.21 -17.62
C LEU A 253 -21.09 -21.22 -18.23
N ALA A 254 -21.21 -20.98 -19.54
CA ALA A 254 -20.33 -20.03 -20.22
C ALA A 254 -20.94 -18.62 -20.25
N GLY A 255 -20.15 -17.61 -19.87
CA GLY A 255 -20.49 -16.19 -19.87
C GLY A 255 -21.07 -15.70 -18.54
N ASP A 256 -20.96 -14.40 -18.26
CA ASP A 256 -21.33 -13.80 -16.96
C ASP A 256 -22.77 -14.13 -16.56
N GLN A 257 -22.92 -14.98 -15.54
CA GLN A 257 -24.21 -15.27 -14.91
C GLN A 257 -24.31 -14.48 -13.60
N ALA A 258 -25.22 -13.51 -13.54
CA ALA A 258 -25.53 -12.81 -12.30
C ALA A 258 -26.23 -13.74 -11.29
N PHE A 259 -26.18 -13.38 -10.01
CA PHE A 259 -26.96 -14.05 -8.97
C PHE A 259 -28.46 -14.00 -9.28
N ALA A 260 -29.14 -15.14 -9.12
CA ALA A 260 -30.58 -15.26 -9.32
C ALA A 260 -31.39 -14.74 -8.12
N SER A 261 -30.81 -14.76 -6.93
CA SER A 261 -31.41 -14.16 -5.73
C SER A 261 -30.37 -13.77 -4.68
N THR A 262 -30.71 -12.73 -3.92
CA THR A 262 -30.01 -12.36 -2.68
C THR A 262 -31.00 -12.42 -1.51
N GLN A 263 -30.55 -12.90 -0.37
CA GLN A 263 -31.37 -13.07 0.82
C GLN A 263 -30.62 -12.69 2.08
N MET A 264 -31.37 -12.24 3.09
CA MET A 264 -30.83 -11.82 4.37
C MET A 264 -31.52 -12.58 5.50
N ASN A 265 -30.76 -13.41 6.22
CA ASN A 265 -31.26 -14.17 7.36
C ASN A 265 -30.73 -13.57 8.67
N TYR A 266 -31.63 -13.11 9.53
CA TYR A 266 -31.28 -12.43 10.78
C TYR A 266 -31.33 -13.37 11.99
N ASN A 267 -30.36 -13.21 12.89
CA ASN A 267 -30.34 -13.81 14.22
C ASN A 267 -29.88 -12.75 15.25
N GLY A 268 -30.83 -12.01 15.81
CA GLY A 268 -30.53 -10.86 16.68
C GLY A 268 -29.91 -9.70 15.89
N SER A 269 -28.76 -9.20 16.37
CA SER A 269 -27.99 -8.12 15.71
C SER A 269 -26.93 -8.64 14.73
N THR A 270 -27.05 -9.91 14.32
CA THR A 270 -26.20 -10.52 13.31
C THR A 270 -27.07 -11.04 12.18
N GLY A 271 -26.59 -10.85 10.97
CA GLY A 271 -27.21 -11.31 9.75
C GLY A 271 -26.27 -12.22 8.96
N ILE A 272 -26.81 -13.20 8.25
CA ILE A 272 -26.12 -13.88 7.15
C ILE A 272 -26.74 -13.45 5.83
N PHE A 273 -25.98 -12.66 5.07
CA PHE A 273 -26.28 -12.35 3.68
C PHE A 273 -25.90 -13.55 2.82
N THR A 274 -26.76 -13.91 1.88
CA THR A 274 -26.58 -15.04 0.99
C THR A 274 -26.90 -14.63 -0.44
N ALA A 275 -26.04 -14.99 -1.40
CA ALA A 275 -26.30 -14.86 -2.83
C ALA A 275 -26.27 -16.25 -3.52
N ASP A 276 -27.20 -16.49 -4.45
CA ASP A 276 -27.45 -17.80 -5.10
C ASP A 276 -27.78 -17.62 -6.59
N VAL A 277 -27.24 -18.50 -7.44
CA VAL A 277 -27.35 -18.45 -8.90
C VAL A 277 -28.33 -19.48 -9.50
N ILE A 278 -28.67 -20.53 -8.73
CA ILE A 278 -29.69 -21.60 -8.89
C ILE A 278 -29.04 -22.91 -8.44
N GLY A 279 -29.42 -23.39 -7.24
CA GLY A 279 -29.05 -24.71 -6.74
C GLY A 279 -28.59 -24.74 -5.28
N GLY A 280 -28.46 -23.59 -4.65
CA GLY A 280 -28.01 -23.43 -3.26
C GLY A 280 -27.16 -22.16 -3.12
N ALA A 281 -26.94 -21.72 -1.89
CA ALA A 281 -26.10 -20.57 -1.60
C ALA A 281 -24.67 -20.75 -2.15
N ASP A 282 -24.20 -19.81 -2.97
CA ASP A 282 -22.87 -19.81 -3.58
C ASP A 282 -21.90 -18.90 -2.80
N LEU A 283 -22.43 -17.79 -2.23
CA LEU A 283 -21.69 -16.83 -1.41
C LEU A 283 -22.45 -16.57 -0.10
N GLN A 284 -21.74 -16.48 1.02
CA GLN A 284 -22.31 -16.09 2.31
C GLN A 284 -21.43 -15.05 3.00
N ILE A 285 -22.01 -13.94 3.47
CA ILE A 285 -21.27 -12.91 4.22
C ILE A 285 -21.97 -12.68 5.55
N LYS A 286 -21.20 -12.67 6.63
CA LYS A 286 -21.70 -12.35 7.96
C LYS A 286 -21.75 -10.83 8.15
N MET A 287 -22.92 -10.31 8.45
CA MET A 287 -23.15 -8.90 8.76
C MET A 287 -23.32 -8.72 10.27
N VAL A 288 -22.58 -7.81 10.88
CA VAL A 288 -22.71 -7.45 12.31
C VAL A 288 -23.38 -6.09 12.44
N GLY A 289 -24.17 -5.90 13.50
CA GLY A 289 -24.82 -4.61 13.79
C GLY A 289 -26.10 -4.33 12.99
N VAL A 290 -26.45 -5.21 12.06
CA VAL A 290 -27.58 -5.02 11.15
C VAL A 290 -28.90 -5.44 11.81
N GLN A 291 -29.91 -4.55 11.80
CA GLN A 291 -31.27 -4.81 12.33
C GLN A 291 -32.26 -5.17 11.20
N SER A 292 -33.48 -5.58 11.53
CA SER A 292 -34.52 -5.85 10.53
C SER A 292 -34.84 -4.61 9.70
N GLY A 293 -34.52 -4.62 8.40
CA GLY A 293 -34.74 -3.47 7.50
C GLY A 293 -33.86 -3.46 6.25
N PHE A 294 -32.86 -4.35 6.16
CA PHE A 294 -31.98 -4.44 4.98
C PHE A 294 -32.82 -4.83 3.79
N ALA A 295 -32.65 -4.11 2.69
CA ALA A 295 -33.20 -4.48 1.40
C ALA A 295 -32.03 -4.78 0.46
N PRO A 296 -31.55 -6.04 0.42
CA PRO A 296 -30.46 -6.47 -0.48
C PRO A 296 -30.57 -5.98 -1.93
N SER A 297 -31.78 -5.75 -2.42
CA SER A 297 -32.04 -5.25 -3.77
C SER A 297 -31.64 -3.79 -4.04
N LEU A 298 -31.34 -2.99 -3.00
CA LEU A 298 -30.94 -1.57 -3.12
C LEU A 298 -29.46 -1.35 -2.85
N ASP A 299 -28.89 -2.20 -2.00
CA ASP A 299 -27.58 -2.01 -1.38
C ASP A 299 -26.54 -3.01 -1.90
N VAL A 300 -26.93 -3.86 -2.84
CA VAL A 300 -26.04 -4.75 -3.59
C VAL A 300 -25.92 -4.23 -5.02
N ILE A 301 -24.69 -4.05 -5.47
CA ILE A 301 -24.37 -3.82 -6.88
C ILE A 301 -24.18 -5.20 -7.52
N ALA A 302 -25.04 -5.56 -8.47
CA ALA A 302 -25.05 -6.87 -9.15
C ALA A 302 -25.53 -6.73 -10.59
#